data_AF-A0A7S1TTI5-F1
#
_entry.id   AF-A0A7S1TTI5-F1
#
_cell.length_a   1.000
_cell.length_b   1.000
_cell.length_c   1.000
_cell.angle_alpha   90.00
_cell.angle_beta   90.00
_cell.angle_gamma   90.00
#
_symmetry.space_group_name_H-M   'P 1'
#
loop_
_entity.id
_entity.type
_entity.pdbx_description
1 polymer ?
#
loop_
_entity_poly.entity_id
_entity_poly.type
_entity_poly.pdbx_seq_one_letter_code
_entity_poly.pdbx_strand_id
1 'polypeptide(L)'
;PHSSLSESHLQRAYLEPGQYQYPFSLPVRADAPGSFESNGRGPEAWVRWDIYANVDLAFWMDPSTRMPINVLHTLPLPKPELLVPVKEEMPEEAAFGCSCFCIKLFNKGTLGMDLTVGRLAYAPGEAVSFTGHIINNTSEKATFRITLSRRQRLRDTTGPKQNTTSQSWSLHVATVAPGASIEGDLLNGAEARVPSDAHPSFFGIDSQEALQGNKRNKKDPVTWTYDLEVRFHIGKMGSELKSNFSFLVTAAPPYAEALPPAGTSPVVMGVPSAAGSVVPTLPPADPWAMQGAAVTTPGPCATAPTIGRGFGVPVVAYGTVVNVQDAGGEDKATVCVEPLQPVMGVWNAPIPAAAPTTAGAIELAATMDAGLDKIEALDTWCFHNRGAAASFTPDDVALVMSKVVFSMEQTGAAKTLASHMGQCTCAHVAAAVGACSFSKFDVTAAMAPWITDKRNKETVLSQLGAFDRTRAEMFF
;
A
#
# COMPACT_ATOMS: atom_id res chain seq x y z
N PRO A 1 -19.91 23.90 -21.24
CA PRO A 1 -20.42 24.42 -19.95
C PRO A 1 -19.25 24.86 -19.06
N HIS A 2 -18.74 26.06 -19.32
CA HIS A 2 -17.77 26.74 -18.46
C HIS A 2 -18.53 27.28 -17.25
N SER A 3 -18.46 26.59 -16.11
CA SER A 3 -18.89 27.15 -14.85
C SER A 3 -17.83 28.13 -14.38
N SER A 4 -18.08 29.40 -14.65
CA SER A 4 -17.45 30.53 -13.97
C SER A 4 -17.72 30.42 -12.47
N LEU A 5 -16.80 29.80 -11.73
CA LEU A 5 -16.70 30.04 -10.30
C LEU A 5 -16.34 31.52 -10.15
N SER A 6 -17.25 32.29 -9.57
CA SER A 6 -17.06 33.72 -9.32
C SER A 6 -15.84 33.94 -8.43
N GLU A 7 -14.83 34.64 -8.94
CA GLU A 7 -13.62 35.12 -8.24
C GLU A 7 -13.88 36.07 -7.06
N SER A 8 -15.13 36.22 -6.60
CA SER A 8 -15.56 37.34 -5.76
C SER A 8 -15.19 37.26 -4.27
N HIS A 9 -14.48 36.23 -3.80
CA HIS A 9 -14.15 36.09 -2.36
C HIS A 9 -12.70 35.66 -2.05
N LEU A 10 -11.76 35.76 -2.99
CA LEU A 10 -10.33 35.72 -2.63
C LEU A 10 -9.90 37.11 -2.16
N GLN A 11 -10.27 37.45 -0.93
CA GLN A 11 -9.71 38.60 -0.24
C GLN A 11 -8.19 38.35 -0.13
N ARG A 12 -7.39 39.08 -0.92
CA ARG A 12 -5.93 39.07 -0.82
C ARG A 12 -5.54 39.64 0.55
N ALA A 13 -5.55 38.79 1.56
CA ALA A 13 -5.08 39.13 2.87
C ALA A 13 -3.55 39.23 2.80
N TYR A 14 -3.03 40.42 3.06
CA TYR A 14 -1.61 40.58 3.33
C TYR A 14 -1.31 39.82 4.62
N LEU A 15 -0.45 38.81 4.54
CA LEU A 15 0.02 38.08 5.72
C LEU A 15 1.20 38.85 6.31
N GLU A 16 1.06 39.27 7.56
CA GLU A 16 2.17 39.83 8.33
C GLU A 16 3.25 38.76 8.58
N PRO A 17 4.49 39.12 8.96
CA PRO A 17 5.47 38.14 9.38
C PRO A 17 4.97 37.33 10.59
N GLY A 18 4.89 36.01 10.46
CA GLY A 18 4.40 35.14 11.52
C GLY A 18 4.29 33.67 11.11
N GLN A 19 3.82 32.84 12.04
CA GLN A 19 3.50 31.44 11.78
C GLN A 19 1.99 31.29 11.56
N TYR A 20 1.62 30.71 10.43
CA TYR A 20 0.23 30.48 10.05
C TYR A 20 -0.06 28.99 9.95
N GLN A 21 -1.26 28.60 10.35
CA GLN A 21 -1.75 27.22 10.23
C GLN A 21 -3.01 27.22 9.38
N TYR A 22 -2.99 26.44 8.31
CA TYR A 22 -4.11 26.28 7.39
C TYR A 22 -4.61 24.85 7.47
N PRO A 23 -5.67 24.57 8.25
CA PRO A 23 -6.25 23.24 8.29
C PRO A 23 -6.84 22.90 6.92
N PHE A 24 -6.59 21.70 6.43
CA PHE A 24 -7.17 21.18 5.20
C PHE A 24 -7.63 19.73 5.38
N SER A 25 -8.57 19.31 4.55
CA SER A 25 -9.00 17.93 4.45
C SER A 25 -9.26 17.60 2.99
N LEU A 26 -8.75 16.47 2.53
CA LEU A 26 -8.90 15.99 1.17
C LEU A 26 -9.54 14.61 1.22
N PRO A 27 -10.82 14.47 0.82
CA PRO A 27 -11.45 13.16 0.76
C PRO A 27 -10.81 12.34 -0.36
N VAL A 28 -10.33 11.15 -0.02
CA VAL A 28 -9.89 10.16 -1.01
C VAL A 28 -11.11 9.42 -1.53
N ARG A 29 -11.19 9.22 -2.86
CA ARG A 29 -12.27 8.44 -3.45
C ARG A 29 -12.22 7.01 -2.92
N ALA A 30 -13.37 6.40 -2.66
CA ALA A 30 -13.41 5.04 -2.15
C ALA A 30 -12.73 4.04 -3.11
N ASP A 31 -12.87 4.26 -4.42
CA ASP A 31 -12.29 3.43 -5.48
C ASP A 31 -10.83 3.78 -5.84
N ALA A 32 -10.20 4.70 -5.10
CA ALA A 32 -8.82 5.08 -5.32
C ALA A 32 -7.87 3.89 -5.09
N PRO A 33 -6.90 3.63 -5.99
CA PRO A 33 -5.90 2.58 -5.75
C PRO A 33 -5.07 2.88 -4.51
N GLY A 34 -4.68 1.83 -3.80
CA GLY A 34 -3.63 1.94 -2.80
C GLY A 34 -2.28 2.28 -3.43
N SER A 35 -1.36 2.80 -2.61
CA SER A 35 0.05 2.93 -2.99
C SER A 35 0.61 1.58 -3.40
N PHE A 36 1.32 1.56 -4.51
CA PHE A 36 1.85 0.35 -5.11
C PHE A 36 3.17 0.67 -5.81
N GLU A 37 4.16 -0.22 -5.70
CA GLU A 37 5.37 -0.17 -6.49
C GLU A 37 5.73 -1.58 -6.97
N SER A 38 6.09 -1.71 -8.24
CA SER A 38 6.56 -2.97 -8.79
C SER A 38 7.97 -3.29 -8.30
N ASN A 39 8.22 -4.54 -7.90
CA ASN A 39 9.48 -5.00 -7.30
C ASN A 39 10.65 -5.17 -8.32
N GLY A 40 10.76 -4.33 -9.34
CA GLY A 40 11.89 -4.28 -10.30
C GLY A 40 12.02 -5.45 -11.29
N ARG A 41 11.12 -6.44 -11.27
CA ARG A 41 11.10 -7.55 -12.24
C ARG A 41 10.09 -7.30 -13.36
N GLY A 42 10.48 -6.53 -14.37
CA GLY A 42 9.65 -6.19 -15.53
C GLY A 42 9.54 -4.69 -15.75
N PRO A 43 8.54 -4.21 -16.52
CA PRO A 43 8.28 -2.79 -16.65
C PRO A 43 7.90 -2.21 -15.28
N GLU A 44 8.58 -1.14 -14.90
CA GLU A 44 8.34 -0.47 -13.63
C GLU A 44 6.98 0.24 -13.67
N ALA A 45 6.20 0.07 -12.61
CA ALA A 45 4.93 0.76 -12.44
C ALA A 45 4.75 1.09 -10.97
N TRP A 46 4.17 2.27 -10.71
CA TRP A 46 3.86 2.71 -9.37
C TRP A 46 2.56 3.50 -9.31
N VAL A 47 1.91 3.43 -8.17
CA VAL A 47 0.87 4.35 -7.71
C VAL A 47 1.44 5.07 -6.51
N ARG A 48 1.74 6.36 -6.69
CA ARG A 48 2.25 7.23 -5.63
C ARG A 48 1.24 8.33 -5.38
N TRP A 49 1.10 8.68 -4.11
CA TRP A 49 0.24 9.76 -3.66
C TRP A 49 1.13 10.84 -3.05
N ASP A 50 0.88 12.09 -3.44
CA ASP A 50 1.56 13.24 -2.87
C ASP A 50 0.56 14.35 -2.53
N ILE A 51 0.80 15.01 -1.40
CA ILE A 51 0.15 16.26 -1.03
C ILE A 51 1.02 17.38 -1.57
N TYR A 52 0.47 18.13 -2.52
CA TYR A 52 1.09 19.31 -3.09
C TYR A 52 0.54 20.57 -2.44
N ALA A 53 1.42 21.37 -1.84
CA ALA A 53 1.07 22.69 -1.32
C ALA A 53 1.88 23.76 -2.09
N ASN A 54 1.18 24.79 -2.56
CA ASN A 54 1.76 25.95 -3.22
C ASN A 54 1.37 27.22 -2.47
N VAL A 55 2.28 28.18 -2.37
CA VAL A 55 1.95 29.53 -1.93
C VAL A 55 2.07 30.45 -3.14
N ASP A 56 0.93 30.90 -3.66
CA ASP A 56 0.91 31.83 -4.78
C ASP A 56 1.38 33.22 -4.30
N LEU A 57 2.56 33.64 -4.74
CA LEU A 57 3.11 34.96 -4.47
C LEU A 57 2.89 35.88 -5.68
N ALA A 58 2.92 37.19 -5.46
CA ALA A 58 2.77 38.17 -6.55
C ALA A 58 3.93 38.14 -7.59
N PHE A 59 4.93 37.28 -7.41
CA PHE A 59 6.12 37.13 -8.25
C PHE A 59 6.25 35.70 -8.79
N TRP A 60 6.92 35.54 -9.93
CA TRP A 60 7.12 34.31 -10.70
C TRP A 60 7.77 33.08 -10.02
N MET A 61 8.03 33.08 -8.71
CA MET A 61 8.61 31.94 -8.00
C MET A 61 7.76 31.60 -6.79
N ASP A 62 6.64 30.92 -7.05
CA ASP A 62 5.77 30.39 -6.00
C ASP A 62 6.49 29.24 -5.28
N PRO A 63 6.77 29.37 -3.98
CA PRO A 63 7.34 28.28 -3.22
C PRO A 63 6.30 27.18 -3.10
N SER A 64 6.70 25.98 -3.50
CA SER A 64 5.87 24.79 -3.38
C SER A 64 6.61 23.68 -2.66
N THR A 65 5.82 22.78 -2.06
CA THR A 65 6.34 21.58 -1.41
C THR A 65 5.45 20.39 -1.78
N ARG A 66 6.07 19.21 -1.87
CA ARG A 66 5.39 17.94 -2.06
C ARG A 66 5.73 17.04 -0.89
N MET A 67 4.70 16.48 -0.29
CA MET A 67 4.84 15.49 0.77
C MET A 67 4.28 14.16 0.25
N PRO A 68 5.11 13.12 0.07
CA PRO A 68 4.60 11.81 -0.30
C PRO A 68 3.76 11.23 0.84
N ILE A 69 2.69 10.51 0.49
CA ILE A 69 1.83 9.81 1.45
C ILE A 69 1.57 8.38 0.96
N ASN A 70 1.33 7.48 1.91
CA ASN A 70 0.91 6.13 1.62
C ASN A 70 -0.59 5.98 1.81
N VAL A 71 -1.29 5.62 0.73
CA VAL A 71 -2.72 5.33 0.77
C VAL A 71 -2.89 3.83 0.82
N LEU A 72 -3.52 3.32 1.87
CA LEU A 72 -3.94 1.93 1.92
C LEU A 72 -5.28 1.79 1.20
N HIS A 73 -5.39 0.82 0.31
CA HIS A 73 -6.65 0.57 -0.40
C HIS A 73 -7.68 0.05 0.60
N THR A 74 -8.78 0.79 0.78
CA THR A 74 -9.88 0.40 1.68
C THR A 74 -10.94 -0.48 1.03
N LEU A 75 -10.83 -0.75 -0.27
CA LEU A 75 -11.85 -1.46 -1.04
C LEU A 75 -11.33 -2.71 -1.76
N PRO A 76 -12.26 -3.55 -2.25
CA PRO A 76 -13.58 -3.77 -1.67
C PRO A 76 -13.49 -4.70 -0.46
N LEU A 77 -14.43 -4.55 0.49
CA LEU A 77 -14.73 -5.64 1.40
C LEU A 77 -15.00 -6.90 0.56
N PRO A 78 -14.46 -8.06 0.95
CA PRO A 78 -14.71 -9.29 0.21
C PRO A 78 -16.21 -9.53 0.15
N LYS A 79 -16.71 -9.86 -1.05
CA LYS A 79 -18.10 -10.25 -1.19
C LYS A 79 -18.35 -11.51 -0.34
N PRO A 80 -19.54 -11.70 0.24
CA PRO A 80 -19.84 -12.87 1.07
C PRO A 80 -19.51 -14.20 0.40
N GLU A 81 -19.65 -14.31 -0.93
CA GLU A 81 -19.35 -15.56 -1.65
C GLU A 81 -17.86 -15.93 -1.59
N LEU A 82 -16.96 -14.94 -1.43
CA LEU A 82 -15.52 -15.17 -1.29
C LEU A 82 -15.13 -15.60 0.13
N LEU A 83 -16.04 -15.52 1.11
CA LEU A 83 -15.80 -15.88 2.50
C LEU A 83 -16.28 -17.30 2.84
N VAL A 84 -16.99 -17.94 1.92
CA VAL A 84 -17.49 -19.31 2.07
C VAL A 84 -16.43 -20.30 1.55
N PRO A 85 -16.31 -21.51 2.15
CA PRO A 85 -15.44 -22.55 1.62
C PRO A 85 -15.79 -22.92 0.18
N VAL A 86 -14.76 -23.04 -0.66
CA VAL A 86 -14.90 -23.39 -2.07
C VAL A 86 -14.36 -24.80 -2.26
N LYS A 87 -15.25 -25.70 -2.68
CA LYS A 87 -14.93 -27.08 -3.01
C LYS A 87 -14.69 -27.23 -4.52
N GLU A 88 -13.63 -27.94 -4.87
CA GLU A 88 -13.26 -28.33 -6.21
C GLU A 88 -13.03 -29.84 -6.24
N GLU A 89 -13.86 -30.55 -6.99
CA GLU A 89 -13.74 -32.00 -7.18
C GLU A 89 -13.16 -32.27 -8.56
N MET A 90 -11.97 -32.86 -8.60
CA MET A 90 -11.37 -33.39 -9.82
C MET A 90 -11.42 -34.91 -9.76
N PRO A 91 -12.25 -35.54 -10.62
CA PRO A 91 -12.40 -36.99 -10.63
C PRO A 91 -11.07 -37.67 -10.95
N GLU A 92 -10.97 -38.96 -10.64
CA GLU A 92 -9.79 -39.73 -10.99
C GLU A 92 -9.58 -39.76 -12.51
N GLU A 93 -8.50 -39.13 -12.98
CA GLU A 93 -8.13 -39.11 -14.40
C GLU A 93 -6.93 -40.01 -14.67
N ALA A 94 -6.95 -40.67 -15.84
CA ALA A 94 -5.83 -41.48 -16.30
C ALA A 94 -4.58 -40.61 -16.51
N ALA A 95 -3.48 -41.03 -15.91
CA ALA A 95 -2.21 -40.32 -15.95
C ALA A 95 -1.20 -41.01 -16.86
N PHE A 96 -0.48 -40.22 -17.65
CA PHE A 96 0.48 -40.72 -18.65
C PHE A 96 1.88 -40.17 -18.34
N GLY A 97 2.91 -41.00 -18.54
CA GLY A 97 4.30 -40.66 -18.18
C GLY A 97 5.03 -39.75 -19.17
N CYS A 98 4.53 -39.59 -20.40
CA CYS A 98 5.09 -38.70 -21.42
C CYS A 98 3.94 -38.04 -22.19
N SER A 99 3.92 -36.70 -22.20
CA SER A 99 3.09 -35.86 -23.08
C SER A 99 3.78 -35.55 -24.41
N CYS A 100 5.05 -35.95 -24.55
CA CYS A 100 5.83 -35.81 -25.77
C CYS A 100 5.17 -36.56 -26.95
N PHE A 101 4.94 -35.86 -28.06
CA PHE A 101 4.39 -36.38 -29.33
C PHE A 101 2.90 -36.76 -29.37
N CYS A 102 2.04 -36.24 -28.49
CA CYS A 102 0.58 -36.48 -28.51
C CYS A 102 0.15 -37.95 -28.39
N ILE A 103 1.09 -38.90 -28.26
CA ILE A 103 0.78 -40.31 -28.09
C ILE A 103 0.70 -40.57 -26.59
N LYS A 104 -0.50 -40.81 -26.09
CA LYS A 104 -0.79 -41.21 -24.71
C LYS A 104 -0.29 -42.65 -24.46
N LEU A 105 1.00 -42.89 -24.69
CA LEU A 105 1.63 -44.17 -24.49
C LEU A 105 2.01 -44.30 -23.01
N PHE A 106 1.78 -45.48 -22.47
CA PHE A 106 2.04 -45.83 -21.07
C PHE A 106 1.11 -45.11 -20.08
N ASN A 107 -0.10 -45.65 -19.95
CA ASN A 107 -0.95 -45.37 -18.79
C ASN A 107 -0.16 -45.77 -17.53
N LYS A 108 0.04 -44.80 -16.63
CA LYS A 108 0.80 -44.98 -15.39
C LYS A 108 -0.12 -45.21 -14.19
N GLY A 109 -1.44 -45.10 -14.35
CA GLY A 109 -2.45 -45.22 -13.30
C GLY A 109 -3.43 -44.04 -13.34
N THR A 110 -4.06 -43.72 -12.20
CA THR A 110 -4.96 -42.56 -12.06
C THR A 110 -4.47 -41.56 -11.03
N LEU A 111 -4.81 -40.29 -11.23
CA LEU A 111 -4.65 -39.22 -10.23
C LEU A 111 -6.05 -38.69 -9.88
N GLY A 112 -6.33 -38.49 -8.60
CA GLY A 112 -7.56 -37.86 -8.12
C GLY A 112 -7.25 -36.72 -7.16
N MET A 113 -8.09 -35.69 -7.16
CA MET A 113 -7.95 -34.55 -6.25
C MET A 113 -9.33 -33.99 -5.88
N ASP A 114 -9.70 -34.09 -4.61
CA ASP A 114 -10.79 -33.33 -4.00
C ASP A 114 -10.18 -32.28 -3.07
N LEU A 115 -10.45 -31.00 -3.32
CA LEU A 115 -9.90 -29.89 -2.56
C LEU A 115 -10.99 -28.95 -2.09
N THR A 116 -10.95 -28.56 -0.82
CA THR A 116 -11.73 -27.47 -0.27
C THR A 116 -10.79 -26.40 0.27
N VAL A 117 -10.91 -25.18 -0.26
CA VAL A 117 -10.23 -23.99 0.25
C VAL A 117 -11.17 -23.30 1.23
N GLY A 118 -10.71 -22.96 2.44
CA GLY A 118 -11.60 -22.41 3.48
C GLY A 118 -12.34 -21.12 3.09
N ARG A 119 -11.72 -20.30 2.23
CA ARG A 119 -12.29 -19.11 1.59
C ARG A 119 -11.40 -18.65 0.43
N LEU A 120 -11.79 -17.60 -0.29
CA LEU A 120 -11.02 -17.01 -1.40
C LEU A 120 -10.57 -15.56 -1.14
N ALA A 121 -10.78 -15.04 0.07
CA ALA A 121 -10.32 -13.71 0.48
C ALA A 121 -9.49 -13.77 1.76
N TYR A 122 -8.25 -13.26 1.69
CA TYR A 122 -7.29 -13.30 2.79
C TYR A 122 -6.45 -12.03 2.85
N ALA A 123 -5.97 -11.66 4.02
CA ALA A 123 -5.00 -10.59 4.18
C ALA A 123 -3.55 -11.08 3.99
N PRO A 124 -2.60 -10.19 3.68
CA PRO A 124 -1.17 -10.48 3.72
C PRO A 124 -0.75 -11.05 5.08
N GLY A 125 0.06 -12.11 5.07
CA GLY A 125 0.51 -12.84 6.26
C GLY A 125 -0.50 -13.84 6.83
N GLU A 126 -1.75 -13.82 6.37
CA GLU A 126 -2.79 -14.73 6.86
C GLU A 126 -2.57 -16.18 6.38
N ALA A 127 -2.89 -17.15 7.24
CA ALA A 127 -2.84 -18.57 6.88
C ALA A 127 -4.08 -18.97 6.06
N VAL A 128 -3.84 -19.72 5.00
CA VAL A 128 -4.84 -20.26 4.07
C VAL A 128 -5.07 -21.72 4.42
N SER A 129 -6.32 -22.08 4.73
CA SER A 129 -6.68 -23.46 5.06
C SER A 129 -7.07 -24.26 3.80
N PHE A 130 -6.51 -25.46 3.69
CA PHE A 130 -6.80 -26.41 2.63
C PHE A 130 -7.13 -27.78 3.23
N THR A 131 -8.33 -28.26 2.97
CA THR A 131 -8.75 -29.60 3.36
C THR A 131 -9.12 -30.40 2.13
N GLY A 132 -8.83 -31.69 2.09
CA GLY A 132 -9.17 -32.47 0.91
C GLY A 132 -8.64 -33.89 0.93
N HIS A 133 -8.71 -34.52 -0.24
CA HIS A 133 -8.22 -35.85 -0.50
C HIS A 133 -7.48 -35.89 -1.83
N ILE A 134 -6.20 -36.25 -1.79
CA ILE A 134 -5.37 -36.39 -2.98
C ILE A 134 -4.98 -37.86 -3.10
N ILE A 135 -5.20 -38.45 -4.27
CA ILE A 135 -4.95 -39.87 -4.54
C ILE A 135 -3.94 -40.00 -5.66
N ASN A 136 -2.81 -40.66 -5.39
CA ASN A 136 -1.84 -41.05 -6.41
C ASN A 136 -1.92 -42.56 -6.67
N ASN A 137 -2.85 -43.01 -7.51
CA ASN A 137 -2.95 -44.41 -7.92
C ASN A 137 -2.02 -44.74 -9.11
N THR A 138 -0.90 -44.02 -9.23
CA THR A 138 0.06 -44.24 -10.32
C THR A 138 1.27 -45.03 -9.87
N SER A 139 2.04 -45.50 -10.85
CA SER A 139 3.32 -46.18 -10.67
C SER A 139 4.49 -45.22 -10.41
N GLU A 140 4.26 -43.90 -10.42
CA GLU A 140 5.28 -42.88 -10.25
C GLU A 140 4.93 -41.91 -9.13
N LYS A 141 5.95 -41.22 -8.60
CA LYS A 141 5.73 -40.18 -7.60
C LYS A 141 5.06 -38.97 -8.26
N ALA A 142 4.06 -38.40 -7.58
CA ALA A 142 3.37 -37.19 -8.01
C ALA A 142 3.76 -36.01 -7.12
N THR A 143 3.75 -34.81 -7.66
CA THR A 143 4.02 -33.57 -6.93
C THR A 143 2.76 -32.72 -6.87
N PHE A 144 2.29 -32.48 -5.65
CA PHE A 144 1.20 -31.57 -5.34
C PHE A 144 1.77 -30.20 -5.00
N ARG A 145 1.24 -29.14 -5.63
CA ARG A 145 1.75 -27.79 -5.47
C ARG A 145 0.61 -26.77 -5.44
N ILE A 146 0.68 -25.88 -4.46
CA ILE A 146 -0.20 -24.71 -4.35
C ILE A 146 0.65 -23.47 -4.60
N THR A 147 0.27 -22.69 -5.61
CA THR A 147 1.00 -21.48 -6.04
C THR A 147 0.05 -20.29 -6.05
N LEU A 148 0.39 -19.24 -5.32
CA LEU A 148 -0.28 -17.95 -5.44
C LEU A 148 0.45 -17.14 -6.51
N SER A 149 -0.26 -16.61 -7.50
CA SER A 149 0.32 -15.79 -8.56
C SER A 149 -0.34 -14.42 -8.60
N ARG A 150 0.43 -13.35 -8.42
CA ARG A 150 0.03 -11.97 -8.67
C ARG A 150 0.20 -11.65 -10.15
N ARG A 151 -0.90 -11.33 -10.81
CA ARG A 151 -0.94 -10.87 -12.19
C ARG A 151 -1.09 -9.36 -12.22
N GLN A 152 -0.06 -8.68 -12.69
CA GLN A 152 -0.03 -7.24 -12.91
C GLN A 152 -0.35 -6.95 -14.37
N ARG A 153 -1.26 -6.03 -14.62
CA ARG A 153 -1.60 -5.55 -15.97
C ARG A 153 -1.26 -4.09 -16.03
N LEU A 154 -0.34 -3.76 -16.93
CA LEU A 154 0.16 -2.41 -17.17
C LEU A 154 -0.34 -1.97 -18.54
N ARG A 155 -0.97 -0.80 -18.63
CA ARG A 155 -1.30 -0.15 -19.90
C ARG A 155 -0.35 0.99 -20.12
N ASP A 156 0.31 0.95 -21.27
CA ASP A 156 1.15 2.04 -21.72
C ASP A 156 0.28 3.27 -22.06
N THR A 157 0.75 4.46 -21.72
CA THR A 157 0.12 5.73 -22.11
C THR A 157 0.21 5.98 -23.62
N THR A 158 1.16 5.32 -24.30
CA THR A 158 1.49 5.54 -25.71
C THR A 158 0.82 4.57 -26.69
N GLY A 159 0.10 3.54 -26.22
CA GLY A 159 -0.57 2.60 -27.13
C GLY A 159 -1.46 1.53 -26.48
N PRO A 160 -2.16 0.72 -27.29
CA PRO A 160 -3.05 -0.34 -26.81
C PRO A 160 -2.31 -1.55 -26.23
N LYS A 161 -0.98 -1.51 -26.16
CA LYS A 161 -0.17 -2.63 -25.67
C LYS A 161 -0.36 -2.73 -24.17
N GLN A 162 -0.81 -3.91 -23.75
CA GLN A 162 -0.97 -4.27 -22.35
C GLN A 162 0.16 -5.22 -21.97
N ASN A 163 1.07 -4.74 -21.12
CA ASN A 163 2.10 -5.61 -20.55
C ASN A 163 1.49 -6.36 -19.37
N THR A 164 1.74 -7.66 -19.31
CA THR A 164 1.32 -8.47 -18.16
C THR A 164 2.56 -9.05 -17.51
N THR A 165 2.84 -8.63 -16.29
CA THR A 165 3.86 -9.24 -15.44
C THR A 165 3.20 -10.18 -14.44
N SER A 166 3.91 -11.24 -14.07
CA SER A 166 3.44 -12.20 -13.07
C SER A 166 4.53 -12.44 -12.04
N GLN A 167 4.14 -12.44 -10.78
CA GLN A 167 4.98 -12.87 -9.66
C GLN A 167 4.27 -14.02 -8.98
N SER A 168 4.99 -15.09 -8.66
CA SER A 168 4.40 -16.26 -8.03
C SER A 168 5.15 -16.69 -6.77
N TRP A 169 4.38 -17.17 -5.80
CA TRP A 169 4.86 -17.70 -4.53
C TRP A 169 4.36 -19.13 -4.38
N SER A 170 5.27 -20.05 -4.02
CA SER A 170 4.90 -21.43 -3.73
C SER A 170 4.42 -21.50 -2.28
N LEU A 171 3.12 -21.64 -2.07
CA LEU A 171 2.55 -21.69 -0.72
C LEU A 171 2.75 -23.06 -0.07
N HIS A 172 2.65 -24.13 -0.88
CA HIS A 172 2.83 -25.50 -0.40
C HIS A 172 3.35 -26.39 -1.52
N VAL A 173 4.20 -27.36 -1.17
CA VAL A 173 4.70 -28.40 -2.08
C VAL A 173 4.78 -29.71 -1.30
N ALA A 174 4.09 -30.73 -1.78
CA ALA A 174 4.16 -32.09 -1.25
C ALA A 174 4.48 -33.09 -2.36
N THR A 175 5.15 -34.17 -2.00
CA THR A 175 5.38 -35.31 -2.90
C THR A 175 4.52 -36.48 -2.41
N VAL A 176 3.69 -37.03 -3.29
CA VAL A 176 2.82 -38.16 -3.01
C VAL A 176 3.43 -39.42 -3.63
N ALA A 177 3.72 -40.42 -2.81
CA ALA A 177 4.30 -41.68 -3.28
C ALA A 177 3.33 -42.45 -4.20
N PRO A 178 3.83 -43.35 -5.08
CA PRO A 178 2.99 -44.27 -5.84
C PRO A 178 2.05 -45.07 -4.94
N GLY A 179 0.76 -45.15 -5.29
CA GLY A 179 -0.27 -45.85 -4.52
C GLY A 179 -0.66 -45.23 -3.18
N ALA A 180 -0.17 -44.02 -2.87
CA ALA A 180 -0.46 -43.32 -1.63
C ALA A 180 -1.57 -42.28 -1.81
N SER A 181 -2.26 -41.97 -0.70
CA SER A 181 -3.19 -40.85 -0.60
C SER A 181 -2.85 -39.93 0.58
N ILE A 182 -3.31 -38.69 0.49
CA ILE A 182 -3.26 -37.71 1.58
C ILE A 182 -4.69 -37.26 1.84
N GLU A 183 -5.20 -37.48 3.05
CA GLU A 183 -6.55 -37.10 3.49
C GLU A 183 -6.49 -36.07 4.62
N GLY A 184 -7.54 -35.23 4.69
CA GLY A 184 -7.77 -34.32 5.81
C GLY A 184 -7.15 -32.94 5.58
N ASP A 185 -6.44 -32.43 6.58
CA ASP A 185 -5.70 -31.17 6.45
C ASP A 185 -4.46 -31.41 5.59
N LEU A 186 -4.54 -31.02 4.33
CA LEU A 186 -3.51 -31.26 3.32
C LEU A 186 -2.19 -30.57 3.68
N LEU A 187 -2.24 -29.61 4.60
CA LEU A 187 -1.09 -28.85 5.04
C LEU A 187 -0.34 -29.47 6.22
N ASN A 188 -0.89 -30.46 6.95
CA ASN A 188 -0.22 -31.21 8.05
C ASN A 188 0.85 -30.41 8.83
N GLY A 189 0.48 -29.25 9.38
CA GLY A 189 1.35 -28.39 10.20
C GLY A 189 2.21 -27.35 9.45
N ALA A 190 2.20 -27.33 8.12
CA ALA A 190 2.84 -26.29 7.29
C ALA A 190 1.80 -25.23 6.88
N GLU A 191 1.75 -24.11 7.60
CA GLU A 191 0.82 -23.03 7.28
C GLU A 191 1.15 -22.39 5.91
N ALA A 192 0.30 -22.65 4.91
CA ALA A 192 0.33 -21.91 3.66
C ALA A 192 -0.11 -20.47 3.93
N ARG A 193 0.82 -19.52 3.99
CA ARG A 193 0.50 -18.11 4.29
C ARG A 193 0.52 -17.25 3.04
N VAL A 194 -0.42 -16.31 2.96
CA VAL A 194 -0.33 -15.23 1.98
C VAL A 194 0.97 -14.45 2.25
N PRO A 195 1.81 -14.17 1.25
CA PRO A 195 3.04 -13.42 1.45
C PRO A 195 2.77 -12.08 2.14
N SER A 196 3.60 -11.72 3.12
CA SER A 196 3.46 -10.46 3.85
C SER A 196 3.71 -9.23 2.98
N ASP A 197 4.44 -9.38 1.87
CA ASP A 197 4.69 -8.36 0.85
C ASP A 197 3.62 -8.32 -0.25
N ALA A 198 2.54 -9.11 -0.13
CA ALA A 198 1.43 -9.05 -1.08
C ALA A 198 0.64 -7.75 -0.91
N HIS A 199 0.49 -6.97 -1.98
CA HIS A 199 -0.38 -5.80 -1.98
C HIS A 199 -1.86 -6.21 -2.08
N PRO A 200 -2.79 -5.49 -1.43
CA PRO A 200 -4.23 -5.74 -1.55
C PRO A 200 -4.66 -5.65 -3.01
N SER A 201 -5.45 -6.59 -3.52
CA SER A 201 -5.88 -6.64 -4.93
C SER A 201 -6.48 -5.32 -5.40
N PHE A 202 -6.15 -4.91 -6.63
CA PHE A 202 -6.74 -3.75 -7.29
C PHE A 202 -7.17 -4.12 -8.70
N PHE A 203 -8.49 -4.12 -8.93
CA PHE A 203 -9.09 -4.52 -10.21
C PHE A 203 -9.18 -3.37 -11.22
N GLY A 204 -8.79 -2.17 -10.81
CA GLY A 204 -9.11 -0.94 -11.53
C GLY A 204 -10.53 -0.47 -11.24
N ILE A 205 -10.75 0.82 -11.48
CA ILE A 205 -12.01 1.52 -11.48
C ILE A 205 -12.74 1.11 -12.76
N ASP A 206 -13.62 0.12 -12.65
CA ASP A 206 -14.61 -0.18 -13.69
C ASP A 206 -15.79 0.79 -13.51
N SER A 207 -15.55 2.08 -13.70
CA SER A 207 -16.61 3.07 -13.47
C SER A 207 -17.68 2.92 -14.55
N GLN A 208 -18.87 2.47 -14.18
CA GLN A 208 -20.04 2.68 -15.02
C GLN A 208 -20.25 4.19 -15.29
N GLU A 209 -19.77 5.08 -14.42
CA GLU A 209 -19.75 6.54 -14.63
C GLU A 209 -18.72 7.01 -15.68
N ALA A 210 -17.67 6.22 -15.99
CA ALA A 210 -16.79 6.53 -17.11
C ALA A 210 -17.52 6.52 -18.47
N LEU A 211 -18.66 5.83 -18.57
CA LEU A 211 -19.39 5.59 -19.81
C LEU A 211 -20.08 6.84 -20.39
N GLN A 212 -20.21 7.93 -19.64
CA GLN A 212 -20.89 9.15 -20.12
C GLN A 212 -19.96 10.16 -20.82
N GLY A 213 -18.64 9.94 -20.84
CA GLY A 213 -17.70 10.83 -21.55
C GLY A 213 -16.53 10.07 -22.16
N ASN A 214 -16.42 10.06 -23.49
CA ASN A 214 -15.32 9.53 -24.31
C ASN A 214 -14.84 8.10 -24.00
N LYS A 215 -15.41 7.13 -24.73
CA LYS A 215 -15.31 5.67 -24.55
C LYS A 215 -13.94 5.01 -24.83
N ARG A 216 -12.86 5.73 -25.13
CA ARG A 216 -11.62 5.08 -25.62
C ARG A 216 -10.53 4.78 -24.58
N ASN A 217 -10.44 5.49 -23.45
CA ASN A 217 -9.22 5.43 -22.61
C ASN A 217 -9.42 5.30 -21.08
N LYS A 218 -10.60 4.91 -20.57
CA LYS A 218 -10.90 4.95 -19.12
C LYS A 218 -10.77 3.60 -18.41
N LYS A 219 -9.64 2.92 -18.55
CA LYS A 219 -9.28 1.83 -17.64
C LYS A 219 -7.98 2.21 -16.98
N ASP A 220 -7.85 1.92 -15.69
CA ASP A 220 -6.66 2.30 -14.96
C ASP A 220 -5.38 1.78 -15.62
N PRO A 221 -4.30 2.59 -15.57
CA PRO A 221 -3.04 2.24 -16.19
C PRO A 221 -2.39 1.02 -15.53
N VAL A 222 -2.78 0.69 -14.30
CA VAL A 222 -2.25 -0.42 -13.53
C VAL A 222 -3.39 -1.18 -12.87
N THR A 223 -3.36 -2.51 -12.93
CA THR A 223 -4.19 -3.37 -12.08
C THR A 223 -3.34 -4.55 -11.58
N TRP A 224 -3.67 -5.10 -10.42
CA TRP A 224 -3.02 -6.30 -9.92
C TRP A 224 -4.03 -7.22 -9.23
N THR A 225 -4.10 -8.46 -9.71
CA THR A 225 -5.03 -9.50 -9.25
C THR A 225 -4.26 -10.74 -8.83
N TYR A 226 -4.89 -11.63 -8.07
CA TYR A 226 -4.25 -12.87 -7.65
C TYR A 226 -5.03 -14.08 -8.15
N ASP A 227 -4.28 -15.07 -8.61
CA ASP A 227 -4.78 -16.38 -9.01
C ASP A 227 -4.13 -17.42 -8.09
N LEU A 228 -4.94 -18.24 -7.43
CA LEU A 228 -4.45 -19.37 -6.65
C LEU A 228 -4.52 -20.62 -7.52
N GLU A 229 -3.36 -21.15 -7.87
CA GLU A 229 -3.20 -22.28 -8.78
C GLU A 229 -2.83 -23.52 -7.98
N VAL A 230 -3.61 -24.58 -8.15
CA VAL A 230 -3.37 -25.88 -7.54
C VAL A 230 -3.05 -26.87 -8.63
N ARG A 231 -1.89 -27.53 -8.51
CA ARG A 231 -1.38 -28.49 -9.50
C ARG A 231 -1.04 -29.80 -8.84
N PHE A 232 -1.40 -30.89 -9.49
CA PHE A 232 -1.00 -32.24 -9.12
C PHE A 232 -0.49 -32.98 -10.36
N HIS A 233 0.82 -33.20 -10.45
CA HIS A 233 1.45 -33.67 -11.68
C HIS A 233 2.47 -34.79 -11.43
N ILE A 234 2.69 -35.62 -12.45
CA ILE A 234 3.67 -36.71 -12.42
C ILE A 234 4.87 -36.37 -13.29
N GLY A 235 6.06 -36.48 -12.71
CA GLY A 235 7.31 -36.25 -13.44
C GLY A 235 7.40 -34.85 -14.06
N LYS A 236 8.36 -34.62 -14.96
CA LYS A 236 8.52 -33.31 -15.63
C LYS A 236 7.66 -33.13 -16.88
N MET A 237 7.21 -34.23 -17.48
CA MET A 237 6.48 -34.23 -18.75
C MET A 237 5.20 -35.09 -18.71
N GLY A 238 4.75 -35.53 -17.53
CA GLY A 238 3.58 -36.38 -17.40
C GLY A 238 2.26 -35.59 -17.33
N SER A 239 1.17 -36.30 -17.06
CA SER A 239 -0.14 -35.69 -16.82
C SER A 239 -0.13 -34.73 -15.62
N GLU A 240 -0.99 -33.73 -15.69
CA GLU A 240 -1.20 -32.70 -14.67
C GLU A 240 -2.70 -32.47 -14.48
N LEU A 241 -3.17 -32.61 -13.24
CA LEU A 241 -4.44 -32.04 -12.79
C LEU A 241 -4.20 -30.60 -12.35
N LYS A 242 -5.05 -29.68 -12.80
CA LYS A 242 -4.87 -28.25 -12.54
C LYS A 242 -6.20 -27.57 -12.29
N SER A 243 -6.33 -26.95 -11.11
CA SER A 243 -7.41 -26.01 -10.80
C SER A 243 -6.87 -24.60 -10.57
N ASN A 244 -7.68 -23.59 -10.85
CA ASN A 244 -7.33 -22.18 -10.60
C ASN A 244 -8.51 -21.49 -9.92
N PHE A 245 -8.25 -20.82 -8.81
CA PHE A 245 -9.22 -20.03 -8.09
C PHE A 245 -8.90 -18.54 -8.24
N SER A 246 -9.94 -17.73 -8.48
CA SER A 246 -9.80 -16.27 -8.35
C SER A 246 -9.59 -15.94 -6.88
N PHE A 247 -8.45 -15.35 -6.54
CA PHE A 247 -8.05 -15.11 -5.15
C PHE A 247 -8.01 -13.60 -4.87
N LEU A 248 -8.61 -13.19 -3.76
CA LEU A 248 -8.66 -11.80 -3.33
C LEU A 248 -7.70 -11.60 -2.16
N VAL A 249 -6.71 -10.72 -2.32
CA VAL A 249 -5.89 -10.25 -1.21
C VAL A 249 -6.51 -8.96 -0.67
N THR A 250 -6.93 -8.94 0.59
CA THR A 250 -7.56 -7.77 1.24
C THR A 250 -6.52 -6.95 2.02
N ALA A 251 -6.83 -5.70 2.37
CA ALA A 251 -5.92 -4.85 3.14
C ALA A 251 -5.81 -5.24 4.63
N ALA A 252 -6.90 -5.77 5.18
CA ALA A 252 -6.96 -6.28 6.54
C ALA A 252 -7.67 -7.64 6.55
N PRO A 253 -7.45 -8.47 7.58
CA PRO A 253 -8.19 -9.72 7.73
C PRO A 253 -9.68 -9.39 7.74
N PRO A 254 -10.50 -10.04 6.89
CA PRO A 254 -11.93 -9.83 6.96
C PRO A 254 -12.39 -10.27 8.36
N TYR A 255 -13.20 -9.43 9.03
CA TYR A 255 -13.80 -9.72 10.33
C TYR A 255 -14.66 -10.99 10.23
N ALA A 256 -14.02 -12.15 10.40
CA ALA A 256 -14.64 -13.46 10.22
C ALA A 256 -15.49 -13.86 11.42
N GLU A 257 -15.26 -13.26 12.59
CA GLU A 257 -15.93 -13.66 13.84
C GLU A 257 -17.33 -13.07 14.04
N ALA A 258 -17.79 -12.14 13.20
CA ALA A 258 -19.06 -11.42 13.43
C ALA A 258 -20.21 -11.79 12.48
N LEU A 259 -20.00 -12.67 11.49
CA LEU A 259 -21.11 -13.12 10.65
C LEU A 259 -21.77 -14.34 11.32
N PRO A 260 -22.98 -14.20 11.90
CA PRO A 260 -23.70 -15.38 12.39
C PRO A 260 -23.89 -16.35 11.22
N PRO A 261 -23.80 -17.67 11.46
CA PRO A 261 -24.00 -18.66 10.42
C PRO A 261 -25.34 -18.40 9.73
N ALA A 262 -25.30 -18.30 8.39
CA ALA A 262 -26.47 -18.15 7.56
C ALA A 262 -27.38 -19.38 7.75
N GLY A 263 -28.30 -19.32 8.71
CA GLY A 263 -29.13 -20.48 9.03
C GLY A 263 -29.98 -20.39 10.30
N THR A 264 -29.74 -19.45 11.22
CA THR A 264 -30.60 -19.30 12.41
C THR A 264 -31.41 -18.01 12.32
N SER A 265 -32.66 -18.12 11.86
CA SER A 265 -33.67 -17.09 12.12
C SER A 265 -33.69 -16.81 13.63
N PRO A 266 -33.62 -15.55 14.08
CA PRO A 266 -33.75 -15.25 15.50
C PRO A 266 -35.15 -15.68 15.95
N VAL A 267 -35.20 -16.57 16.93
CA VAL A 267 -36.42 -16.84 17.70
C VAL A 267 -36.77 -15.55 18.42
N VAL A 268 -37.78 -14.84 17.92
CA VAL A 268 -38.36 -13.68 18.59
C VAL A 268 -39.05 -14.17 19.85
N MET A 269 -38.36 -14.11 20.99
CA MET A 269 -39.00 -14.21 22.29
C MET A 269 -39.71 -12.88 22.58
N GLY A 270 -41.03 -12.91 22.53
CA GLY A 270 -41.88 -11.75 22.82
C GLY A 270 -41.67 -11.23 24.24
N VAL A 271 -41.47 -9.92 24.35
CA VAL A 271 -41.48 -9.18 25.62
C VAL A 271 -42.77 -8.35 25.66
N PRO A 272 -43.50 -8.32 26.80
CA PRO A 272 -44.76 -7.61 26.89
C PRO A 272 -44.57 -6.09 27.01
N SER A 273 -45.49 -5.39 26.34
CA SER A 273 -45.65 -3.94 26.28
C SER A 273 -45.84 -3.30 27.65
N ALA A 274 -45.08 -2.23 27.94
CA ALA A 274 -45.38 -1.28 29.00
C ALA A 274 -45.11 0.16 28.52
N ALA A 275 -46.04 1.04 28.88
CA ALA A 275 -46.33 2.32 28.25
C ALA A 275 -45.43 3.49 28.70
N GLY A 276 -45.27 4.46 27.78
CA GLY A 276 -45.33 5.89 28.09
C GLY A 276 -44.02 6.62 28.41
N SER A 277 -43.49 7.39 27.46
CA SER A 277 -42.79 8.66 27.75
C SER A 277 -42.78 9.57 26.53
N VAL A 278 -43.14 10.84 26.75
CA VAL A 278 -43.27 11.91 25.76
C VAL A 278 -41.95 12.67 25.67
N VAL A 279 -41.39 12.81 24.47
CA VAL A 279 -40.21 13.67 24.19
C VAL A 279 -40.68 14.89 23.39
N PRO A 280 -40.28 16.13 23.74
CA PRO A 280 -40.66 17.32 22.99
C PRO A 280 -39.76 17.51 21.75
N THR A 281 -40.38 17.81 20.61
CA THR A 281 -39.75 18.18 19.35
C THR A 281 -39.28 19.65 19.38
N LEU A 282 -37.99 19.89 19.14
CA LEU A 282 -37.43 21.20 18.80
C LEU A 282 -37.40 21.38 17.27
N PRO A 283 -37.58 22.61 16.74
CA PRO A 283 -37.56 22.86 15.30
C PRO A 283 -36.11 22.88 14.75
N PRO A 284 -35.91 22.58 13.46
CA PRO A 284 -34.58 22.60 12.85
C PRO A 284 -34.06 24.03 12.70
N ALA A 285 -32.83 24.26 13.14
CA ALA A 285 -32.10 25.51 12.93
C ALA A 285 -31.60 25.63 11.47
N ASP A 286 -31.69 26.85 10.95
CA ASP A 286 -31.27 27.27 9.62
C ASP A 286 -29.75 27.08 9.38
N PRO A 287 -29.32 26.36 8.32
CA PRO A 287 -27.91 26.03 8.09
C PRO A 287 -27.01 27.19 7.61
N TRP A 288 -27.49 28.44 7.51
CA TRP A 288 -26.70 29.55 6.94
C TRP A 288 -26.25 30.66 7.90
N ALA A 289 -26.49 30.52 9.20
CA ALA A 289 -26.26 31.62 10.14
C ALA A 289 -25.05 31.42 11.08
N MET A 290 -23.83 31.15 10.58
CA MET A 290 -22.58 31.41 11.34
C MET A 290 -21.34 31.52 10.44
N GLN A 291 -20.97 32.73 10.03
CA GLN A 291 -19.57 33.04 9.63
C GLN A 291 -19.28 34.51 9.94
N GLY A 292 -18.50 34.75 11.00
CA GLY A 292 -18.11 36.10 11.41
C GLY A 292 -17.55 36.20 12.82
N ALA A 293 -16.64 35.33 13.22
CA ALA A 293 -15.76 35.59 14.37
C ALA A 293 -14.56 34.62 14.36
N ALA A 294 -13.35 35.16 14.41
CA ALA A 294 -12.17 34.40 14.78
C ALA A 294 -12.32 33.97 16.25
N VAL A 295 -12.33 32.65 16.51
CA VAL A 295 -12.40 32.11 17.86
C VAL A 295 -11.02 31.55 18.24
N THR A 296 -10.41 32.18 19.23
CA THR A 296 -9.34 31.60 20.05
C THR A 296 -9.92 30.49 20.93
N THR A 297 -9.41 29.26 20.77
CA THR A 297 -9.56 27.97 21.51
C THR A 297 -10.21 27.98 22.92
N PRO A 298 -10.89 26.89 23.40
CA PRO A 298 -10.35 25.51 23.41
C PRO A 298 -11.32 24.32 23.22
N GLY A 299 -10.78 23.18 22.76
CA GLY A 299 -11.36 21.83 22.89
C GLY A 299 -11.59 21.09 21.56
N PRO A 300 -10.99 19.90 21.32
CA PRO A 300 -11.23 19.13 20.10
C PRO A 300 -12.63 18.52 20.08
N CYS A 301 -13.32 18.70 18.95
CA CYS A 301 -14.62 18.13 18.66
C CYS A 301 -14.52 16.60 18.45
N ALA A 302 -15.42 15.83 19.05
CA ALA A 302 -15.32 14.37 19.21
C ALA A 302 -15.68 13.52 17.96
N THR A 303 -15.70 14.09 16.76
CA THR A 303 -16.13 13.36 15.53
C THR A 303 -15.22 13.54 14.31
N ALA A 304 -14.03 14.14 14.47
CA ALA A 304 -13.00 14.16 13.43
C ALA A 304 -11.84 13.23 13.81
N PRO A 305 -11.26 12.45 12.87
CA PRO A 305 -10.02 11.74 13.14
C PRO A 305 -8.95 12.77 13.52
N THR A 306 -8.50 12.69 14.78
CA THR A 306 -7.44 13.56 15.28
C THR A 306 -6.11 12.95 14.86
N ILE A 307 -5.31 13.67 14.07
CA ILE A 307 -3.89 13.34 13.88
C ILE A 307 -3.19 13.66 15.20
N GLY A 308 -3.08 12.66 16.09
CA GLY A 308 -2.42 12.81 17.38
C GLY A 308 -0.95 12.43 17.32
N ARG A 309 -0.04 13.41 17.48
CA ARG A 309 1.31 13.14 18.02
C ARG A 309 1.15 12.89 19.53
N GLY A 310 0.99 11.63 19.93
CA GLY A 310 0.82 11.24 21.33
C GLY A 310 1.56 9.95 21.64
N PHE A 311 2.44 10.00 22.63
CA PHE A 311 3.15 8.84 23.16
C PHE A 311 2.17 7.82 23.76
N GLY A 312 2.13 6.61 23.18
CA GLY A 312 1.71 5.36 23.81
C GLY A 312 0.36 5.32 24.53
N VAL A 313 -0.75 5.16 23.80
CA VAL A 313 -1.99 4.55 24.33
C VAL A 313 -2.66 3.71 23.23
N PRO A 314 -3.13 2.47 23.50
CA PRO A 314 -3.88 1.68 22.52
C PRO A 314 -5.25 2.31 22.24
N VAL A 315 -5.58 2.47 20.95
CA VAL A 315 -6.89 2.93 20.49
C VAL A 315 -7.89 1.78 20.65
N VAL A 316 -8.85 1.91 21.56
CA VAL A 316 -10.05 1.05 21.64
C VAL A 316 -11.12 1.68 20.76
N ALA A 317 -11.55 0.98 19.70
CA ALA A 317 -12.70 1.39 18.91
C ALA A 317 -13.99 1.00 19.63
N TYR A 318 -14.79 1.99 20.04
CA TYR A 318 -16.13 1.77 20.58
C TYR A 318 -17.13 1.54 19.44
N GLY A 319 -17.90 0.45 19.52
CA GLY A 319 -19.03 0.18 18.64
C GLY A 319 -20.29 0.92 19.09
N THR A 320 -21.00 1.51 18.14
CA THR A 320 -22.31 2.15 18.36
C THR A 320 -23.42 1.10 18.25
N VAL A 321 -24.33 1.05 19.23
CA VAL A 321 -25.55 0.24 19.19
C VAL A 321 -26.62 1.01 18.42
N VAL A 322 -27.11 0.46 17.31
CA VAL A 322 -28.27 1.00 16.59
C VAL A 322 -29.52 0.26 17.05
N ASN A 323 -30.44 0.97 17.71
CA ASN A 323 -31.79 0.48 17.98
C ASN A 323 -32.65 0.66 16.73
N VAL A 324 -33.15 -0.44 16.17
CA VAL A 324 -34.14 -0.41 15.08
C VAL A 324 -35.54 -0.45 15.70
N GLN A 325 -36.34 0.58 15.43
CA GLN A 325 -37.76 0.61 15.75
C GLN A 325 -38.53 0.30 14.46
N ASP A 326 -39.19 -0.87 14.42
CA ASP A 326 -40.05 -1.27 13.32
C ASP A 326 -41.40 -0.53 13.39
N ALA A 327 -41.74 0.18 12.31
CA ALA A 327 -43.12 0.55 11.99
C ALA A 327 -43.39 0.08 10.55
N GLY A 328 -44.40 -0.77 10.42
CA GLY A 328 -44.67 -1.60 9.25
C GLY A 328 -44.71 -0.88 7.92
N GLY A 329 -44.07 -1.50 6.94
CA GLY A 329 -44.15 -1.21 5.52
C GLY A 329 -43.21 -2.16 4.79
N GLU A 330 -43.74 -2.98 3.90
CA GLU A 330 -42.94 -3.86 3.04
C GLU A 330 -42.01 -3.00 2.17
N ASP A 331 -40.74 -2.90 2.55
CA ASP A 331 -39.71 -2.33 1.69
C ASP A 331 -38.40 -3.12 1.80
N LYS A 332 -37.79 -3.35 0.64
CA LYS A 332 -36.52 -4.06 0.48
C LYS A 332 -35.44 -3.34 1.28
N ALA A 333 -35.06 -3.90 2.42
CA ALA A 333 -33.96 -3.41 3.23
C ALA A 333 -32.65 -3.44 2.42
N THR A 334 -32.27 -2.29 1.90
CA THR A 334 -30.91 -2.06 1.42
C THR A 334 -30.09 -1.76 2.66
N VAL A 335 -29.28 -2.73 3.11
CA VAL A 335 -28.34 -2.50 4.20
C VAL A 335 -27.26 -1.55 3.68
N CYS A 336 -27.42 -0.25 3.96
CA CYS A 336 -26.37 0.73 3.78
C CYS A 336 -25.32 0.50 4.88
N VAL A 337 -24.31 -0.30 4.58
CA VAL A 337 -23.07 -0.30 5.35
C VAL A 337 -22.35 1.00 4.98
N GLU A 338 -22.19 1.93 5.92
CA GLU A 338 -21.37 3.12 5.69
C GLU A 338 -19.95 2.67 5.32
N PRO A 339 -19.37 3.19 4.22
CA PRO A 339 -17.99 2.85 3.86
C PRO A 339 -17.06 3.38 4.94
N LEU A 340 -16.30 2.47 5.57
CA LEU A 340 -15.23 2.80 6.49
C LEU A 340 -14.28 3.81 5.81
N GLN A 341 -14.03 4.94 6.48
CA GLN A 341 -13.08 5.93 6.00
C GLN A 341 -11.67 5.32 5.97
N PRO A 342 -10.85 5.65 4.96
CA PRO A 342 -9.47 5.21 4.92
C PRO A 342 -8.71 5.64 6.17
N VAL A 343 -8.15 4.65 6.86
CA VAL A 343 -7.25 4.89 7.99
C VAL A 343 -5.90 5.32 7.43
N MET A 344 -5.55 6.58 7.62
CA MET A 344 -4.18 7.04 7.39
C MET A 344 -3.32 6.57 8.56
N GLY A 345 -2.56 5.50 8.35
CA GLY A 345 -1.55 5.06 9.31
C GLY A 345 -0.27 5.87 9.14
N VAL A 346 0.10 6.67 10.13
CA VAL A 346 1.49 7.14 10.27
C VAL A 346 2.25 5.99 10.96
N TRP A 347 3.11 5.29 10.21
CA TRP A 347 3.93 4.22 10.77
C TRP A 347 5.02 4.80 11.67
N ASN A 348 4.67 5.04 12.94
CA ASN A 348 5.63 5.44 13.97
C ASN A 348 6.28 4.21 14.59
N ALA A 349 7.16 3.53 13.84
CA ALA A 349 8.08 2.61 14.48
C ALA A 349 9.07 3.43 15.34
N PRO A 350 9.37 3.04 16.58
CA PRO A 350 10.36 3.74 17.39
C PRO A 350 11.71 3.73 16.66
N ILE A 351 12.23 4.94 16.37
CA ILE A 351 13.55 5.09 15.76
C ILE A 351 14.57 4.49 16.72
N PRO A 352 15.44 3.57 16.25
CA PRO A 352 16.46 2.98 17.12
C PRO A 352 17.37 4.07 17.69
N ALA A 353 17.64 3.98 18.99
CA ALA A 353 18.49 4.96 19.67
C ALA A 353 19.95 4.82 19.20
N ALA A 354 20.34 5.64 18.22
CA ALA A 354 21.72 5.71 17.75
C ALA A 354 22.57 6.64 18.61
N ALA A 355 23.87 6.34 18.72
CA ALA A 355 24.80 7.15 19.51
C ALA A 355 24.90 8.61 18.99
N PRO A 356 25.16 9.60 19.86
CA PRO A 356 25.32 11.01 19.50
C PRO A 356 26.68 11.31 18.84
N THR A 357 27.08 10.52 17.86
CA THR A 357 28.37 10.61 17.15
C THR A 357 28.15 10.45 15.65
N THR A 358 29.07 10.92 14.80
CA THR A 358 28.97 10.71 13.34
C THR A 358 28.86 9.23 12.97
N ALA A 359 29.55 8.35 13.71
CA ALA A 359 29.41 6.90 13.60
C ALA A 359 27.98 6.41 13.87
N GLY A 360 27.27 7.02 14.82
CA GLY A 360 25.87 6.72 15.11
C GLY A 360 24.92 7.07 13.95
N ALA A 361 25.17 8.16 13.22
CA ALA A 361 24.41 8.48 12.00
C ALA A 361 24.65 7.45 10.88
N ILE A 362 25.90 7.00 10.73
CA ILE A 362 26.27 5.97 9.75
C ILE A 362 25.61 4.63 10.10
N GLU A 363 25.63 4.24 11.38
CA GLU A 363 24.97 3.04 11.88
C GLU A 363 23.45 3.12 11.68
N LEU A 364 22.83 4.28 11.97
CA LEU A 364 21.42 4.51 11.72
C LEU A 364 21.08 4.32 10.23
N ALA A 365 21.83 4.96 9.32
CA ALA A 365 21.59 4.81 7.88
C ALA A 365 21.77 3.36 7.39
N ALA A 366 22.68 2.60 8.01
CA ALA A 366 22.95 1.20 7.67
C ALA A 366 21.93 0.19 8.25
N THR A 367 21.38 0.47 9.43
CA THR A 367 20.49 -0.46 10.16
C THR A 367 19.01 -0.31 9.78
N MET A 368 18.64 0.79 9.13
CA MET A 368 17.27 1.00 8.68
C MET A 368 16.94 0.13 7.47
N ASP A 369 15.92 -0.73 7.66
CA ASP A 369 15.30 -1.52 6.60
C ASP A 369 14.68 -0.61 5.52
N ALA A 370 14.46 -1.15 4.31
CA ALA A 370 13.84 -0.45 3.19
C ALA A 370 12.39 0.01 3.46
N GLY A 371 11.77 -0.46 4.54
CA GLY A 371 10.41 -0.07 4.94
C GLY A 371 10.30 1.13 5.89
N LEU A 372 11.42 1.68 6.39
CA LEU A 372 11.43 2.84 7.28
C LEU A 372 11.84 4.12 6.54
N ASP A 373 11.18 5.25 6.82
CA ASP A 373 11.54 6.55 6.25
C ASP A 373 12.91 7.00 6.76
N LYS A 374 13.95 6.71 5.96
CA LYS A 374 15.34 7.04 6.29
C LYS A 374 15.58 8.54 6.38
N ILE A 375 14.79 9.35 5.68
CA ILE A 375 14.92 10.80 5.70
C ILE A 375 14.44 11.33 7.04
N GLU A 376 13.26 10.90 7.51
CA GLU A 376 12.71 11.33 8.79
C GLU A 376 13.58 10.91 9.98
N ALA A 377 14.11 9.67 9.96
CA ALA A 377 15.00 9.22 11.02
C ALA A 377 16.33 9.96 11.02
N LEU A 378 16.92 10.22 9.84
CA LEU A 378 18.15 10.99 9.72
C LEU A 378 17.94 12.45 10.16
N ASP A 379 16.81 13.06 9.81
CA ASP A 379 16.44 14.42 10.24
C ASP A 379 16.26 14.49 11.76
N THR A 380 15.52 13.54 12.33
CA THR A 380 15.32 13.41 13.77
C THR A 380 16.65 13.22 14.50
N TRP A 381 17.54 12.37 13.96
CA TRP A 381 18.86 12.17 14.53
C TRP A 381 19.71 13.44 14.47
N CYS A 382 19.76 14.14 13.33
CA CYS A 382 20.51 15.38 13.18
C CYS A 382 19.99 16.47 14.13
N PHE A 383 18.66 16.56 14.27
CA PHE A 383 18.00 17.50 15.15
C PHE A 383 18.38 17.29 16.63
N HIS A 384 18.44 16.04 17.09
CA HIS A 384 18.82 15.72 18.46
C HIS A 384 20.34 15.75 18.70
N ASN A 385 21.14 15.60 17.64
CA ASN A 385 22.60 15.50 17.71
C ASN A 385 23.31 16.63 16.95
N ARG A 386 22.79 17.87 17.07
CA ARG A 386 23.28 19.04 16.31
C ARG A 386 24.79 19.25 16.37
N GLY A 387 25.41 18.99 17.52
CA GLY A 387 26.87 19.11 17.67
C GLY A 387 27.63 18.16 16.74
N ALA A 388 27.20 16.89 16.68
CA ALA A 388 27.79 15.89 15.79
C ALA A 388 27.45 16.16 14.32
N ALA A 389 26.20 16.53 14.02
CA ALA A 389 25.76 16.86 12.67
C ALA A 389 26.48 18.10 12.10
N ALA A 390 26.72 19.11 12.94
CA ALA A 390 27.46 20.30 12.53
C ALA A 390 28.93 20.01 12.20
N SER A 391 29.49 18.92 12.73
CA SER A 391 30.88 18.48 12.54
C SER A 391 31.08 17.41 11.46
N PHE A 392 30.06 17.11 10.65
CA PHE A 392 30.23 16.14 9.56
C PHE A 392 31.37 16.55 8.63
N THR A 393 32.23 15.59 8.32
CA THR A 393 33.27 15.72 7.31
C THR A 393 32.75 15.26 5.94
N PRO A 394 33.44 15.58 4.82
CA PRO A 394 33.07 15.05 3.51
C PRO A 394 33.02 13.51 3.49
N ASP A 395 33.93 12.84 4.20
CA ASP A 395 33.97 11.38 4.28
C ASP A 395 32.77 10.82 5.06
N ASP A 396 32.34 11.49 6.13
CA ASP A 396 31.12 11.09 6.86
C ASP A 396 29.88 11.20 5.97
N VAL A 397 29.76 12.29 5.20
CA VAL A 397 28.67 12.49 4.25
C VAL A 397 28.66 11.39 3.19
N ALA A 398 29.82 11.07 2.59
CA ALA A 398 29.93 9.96 1.64
C ALA A 398 29.53 8.62 2.26
N LEU A 399 29.94 8.36 3.51
CA LEU A 399 29.58 7.13 4.22
C LEU A 399 28.07 7.03 4.47
N VAL A 400 27.43 8.08 4.99
CA VAL A 400 25.97 8.10 5.19
C VAL A 400 25.24 7.89 3.87
N MET A 401 25.64 8.63 2.82
CA MET A 401 25.03 8.54 1.50
C MET A 401 25.21 7.15 0.86
N SER A 402 26.34 6.49 1.08
CA SER A 402 26.57 5.12 0.60
C SER A 402 25.66 4.06 1.25
N LYS A 403 25.06 4.37 2.42
CA LYS A 403 24.12 3.49 3.12
C LYS A 403 22.66 3.75 2.75
N VAL A 404 22.37 4.90 2.14
CA VAL A 404 21.05 5.20 1.57
C VAL A 404 20.95 4.54 0.20
N VAL A 405 20.51 3.27 0.19
CA VAL A 405 20.50 2.41 -1.01
C VAL A 405 19.43 2.83 -2.03
N PHE A 406 18.35 3.48 -1.59
CA PHE A 406 17.26 3.89 -2.46
C PHE A 406 17.51 5.26 -3.09
N SER A 407 17.52 5.33 -4.42
CA SER A 407 17.93 6.53 -5.17
C SER A 407 17.09 7.78 -4.89
N MET A 408 15.79 7.63 -4.64
CA MET A 408 14.91 8.77 -4.33
C MET A 408 15.10 9.31 -2.91
N GLU A 409 15.59 8.48 -1.98
CA GLU A 409 15.92 8.91 -0.63
C GLU A 409 17.25 9.66 -0.57
N GLN A 410 18.18 9.40 -1.51
CA GLN A 410 19.48 10.07 -1.55
C GLN A 410 19.33 11.60 -1.65
N THR A 411 18.43 12.10 -2.50
CA THR A 411 18.19 13.56 -2.62
C THR A 411 17.65 14.15 -1.31
N GLY A 412 16.72 13.45 -0.64
CA GLY A 412 16.17 13.87 0.64
C GLY A 412 17.21 13.85 1.75
N ALA A 413 17.97 12.74 1.87
CA ALA A 413 19.04 12.59 2.85
C ALA A 413 20.14 13.64 2.67
N ALA A 414 20.56 13.91 1.43
CA ALA A 414 21.54 14.94 1.12
C ALA A 414 21.08 16.34 1.54
N LYS A 415 19.81 16.68 1.27
CA LYS A 415 19.19 17.94 1.73
C LYS A 415 19.16 18.04 3.25
N THR A 416 18.73 16.98 3.93
CA THR A 416 18.68 16.90 5.39
C THR A 416 20.07 17.13 5.97
N LEU A 417 21.09 16.38 5.53
CA LEU A 417 22.48 16.56 5.97
C LEU A 417 22.94 18.01 5.75
N ALA A 418 22.76 18.56 4.55
CA ALA A 418 23.15 19.94 4.21
C ALA A 418 22.52 20.99 5.13
N SER A 419 21.26 20.78 5.54
CA SER A 419 20.53 21.71 6.40
C SER A 419 20.97 21.72 7.87
N HIS A 420 21.58 20.63 8.35
CA HIS A 420 22.04 20.50 9.73
C HIS A 420 23.56 20.64 9.90
N MET A 421 24.33 20.64 8.81
CA MET A 421 25.76 20.93 8.84
C MET A 421 26.02 22.41 9.19
N GLY A 422 27.02 22.67 10.03
CA GLY A 422 27.42 24.03 10.37
C GLY A 422 28.06 24.76 9.18
N GLN A 423 28.77 24.00 8.32
CA GLN A 423 29.38 24.50 7.09
C GLN A 423 29.31 23.43 5.99
N CYS A 424 28.27 23.49 5.15
CA CYS A 424 28.24 22.72 3.91
C CYS A 424 29.22 23.35 2.91
N THR A 425 30.10 22.55 2.31
CA THR A 425 31.11 23.00 1.33
C THR A 425 31.01 22.22 0.03
N CYS A 426 31.61 22.72 -1.05
CA CYS A 426 31.74 22.01 -2.32
C CYS A 426 32.36 20.62 -2.15
N ALA A 427 33.25 20.42 -1.17
CA ALA A 427 33.82 19.10 -0.87
C ALA A 427 32.77 18.13 -0.31
N HIS A 428 31.88 18.58 0.58
CA HIS A 428 30.78 17.76 1.11
C HIS A 428 29.83 17.33 -0.01
N VAL A 429 29.46 18.26 -0.89
CA VAL A 429 28.57 17.96 -2.03
C VAL A 429 29.23 17.01 -3.01
N ALA A 430 30.52 17.20 -3.33
CA ALA A 430 31.26 16.29 -4.19
C ALA A 430 31.34 14.87 -3.60
N ALA A 431 31.53 14.76 -2.28
CA ALA A 431 31.56 13.48 -1.58
C ALA A 431 30.20 12.77 -1.60
N ALA A 432 29.10 13.51 -1.37
CA ALA A 432 27.74 12.99 -1.50
C ALA A 432 27.47 12.48 -2.93
N VAL A 433 27.78 13.30 -3.94
CA VAL A 433 27.60 12.97 -5.37
C VAL A 433 28.45 11.77 -5.79
N GLY A 434 29.67 11.65 -5.24
CA GLY A 434 30.56 10.52 -5.49
C GLY A 434 30.06 9.20 -4.89
N ALA A 435 29.39 9.26 -3.75
CA ALA A 435 28.79 8.10 -3.08
C ALA A 435 27.46 7.65 -3.72
N CYS A 436 26.76 8.53 -4.43
CA CYS A 436 25.49 8.21 -5.09
C CYS A 436 25.71 7.50 -6.43
N SER A 437 24.96 6.40 -6.63
CA SER A 437 24.89 5.68 -7.90
C SER A 437 23.90 6.31 -8.89
N PHE A 438 22.92 7.09 -8.42
CA PHE A 438 21.85 7.69 -9.21
C PHE A 438 21.62 9.16 -8.82
N SER A 439 20.90 9.93 -9.65
CA SER A 439 20.42 11.28 -9.33
C SER A 439 21.48 12.27 -8.83
N LYS A 440 22.71 12.16 -9.36
CA LYS A 440 23.86 13.03 -9.01
C LYS A 440 23.54 14.53 -9.14
N PHE A 441 22.79 14.90 -10.18
CA PHE A 441 22.30 16.26 -10.37
C PHE A 441 21.32 16.68 -9.27
N ASP A 442 20.34 15.84 -8.92
CA ASP A 442 19.32 16.18 -7.93
C ASP A 442 19.94 16.35 -6.53
N VAL A 443 20.90 15.48 -6.17
CA VAL A 443 21.70 15.62 -4.95
C VAL A 443 22.48 16.93 -4.94
N THR A 444 23.11 17.29 -6.06
CA THR A 444 23.83 18.57 -6.21
C THR A 444 22.89 19.76 -6.01
N ALA A 445 21.76 19.78 -6.73
CA ALA A 445 20.77 20.84 -6.65
C ALA A 445 20.16 20.96 -5.25
N ALA A 446 19.95 19.83 -4.57
CA ALA A 446 19.42 19.75 -3.23
C ALA A 446 20.40 20.14 -2.12
N MET A 447 21.71 20.21 -2.38
CA MET A 447 22.70 20.70 -1.40
C MET A 447 23.22 22.10 -1.73
N ALA A 448 23.12 22.55 -2.99
CA ALA A 448 23.65 23.83 -3.46
C ALA A 448 23.25 25.07 -2.65
N PRO A 449 22.00 25.21 -2.15
CA PRO A 449 21.59 26.36 -1.34
C PRO A 449 22.40 26.55 -0.05
N TRP A 450 22.98 25.48 0.50
CA TRP A 450 23.71 25.49 1.78
C TRP A 450 25.22 25.69 1.63
N ILE A 451 25.75 25.69 0.39
CA ILE A 451 27.20 25.74 0.14
C ILE A 451 27.79 27.10 0.53
N THR A 452 28.79 27.07 1.39
CA THR A 452 29.50 28.24 1.92
C THR A 452 30.67 28.70 1.04
N ASP A 453 31.30 27.80 0.27
CA ASP A 453 32.49 28.06 -0.54
C ASP A 453 32.23 27.87 -2.05
N LYS A 454 31.21 28.54 -2.58
CA LYS A 454 30.76 28.43 -4.00
C LYS A 454 31.87 28.65 -5.05
N ARG A 455 32.97 29.32 -4.70
CA ARG A 455 34.14 29.51 -5.58
C ARG A 455 34.82 28.18 -5.97
N ASN A 456 34.66 27.13 -5.16
CA ASN A 456 35.22 25.80 -5.39
C ASN A 456 34.28 24.88 -6.18
N LYS A 457 33.32 25.44 -6.95
CA LYS A 457 32.30 24.67 -7.67
C LYS A 457 32.85 23.60 -8.61
N GLU A 458 34.04 23.80 -9.17
CA GLU A 458 34.71 22.81 -10.04
C GLU A 458 34.90 21.46 -9.35
N THR A 459 35.06 21.42 -8.02
CA THR A 459 35.15 20.18 -7.24
C THR A 459 33.86 19.35 -7.33
N VAL A 460 32.69 19.99 -7.41
CA VAL A 460 31.40 19.31 -7.59
C VAL A 460 31.16 19.00 -9.06
N LEU A 461 31.42 19.96 -9.95
CA LEU A 461 31.21 19.82 -11.38
C LEU A 461 32.05 18.69 -12.00
N SER A 462 33.23 18.40 -11.45
CA SER A 462 34.06 17.26 -11.90
C SER A 462 33.47 15.89 -11.57
N GLN A 463 32.49 15.81 -10.66
CA GLN A 463 31.80 14.57 -10.30
C GLN A 463 30.57 14.27 -11.18
N LEU A 464 30.18 15.22 -12.03
CA LEU A 464 28.99 15.17 -12.87
C LEU A 464 29.34 14.84 -14.32
N GLY A 465 28.41 14.18 -15.02
CA GLY A 465 28.50 14.02 -16.47
C GLY A 465 28.31 15.36 -17.19
N ALA A 466 28.74 15.45 -18.46
CA ALA A 466 28.72 16.70 -19.23
C ALA A 466 27.33 17.38 -19.28
N PHE A 467 26.25 16.61 -19.37
CA PHE A 467 24.88 17.14 -19.37
C PHE A 467 24.48 17.73 -18.02
N ASP A 468 24.73 17.01 -16.93
CA ASP A 468 24.39 17.45 -15.57
C ASP A 468 25.26 18.61 -15.10
N ARG A 469 26.52 18.66 -15.56
CA ARG A 469 27.46 19.76 -15.31
C ARG A 469 26.88 21.12 -15.71
N THR A 470 26.41 21.24 -16.96
CA THR A 470 25.82 22.50 -17.47
C THR A 470 24.60 22.93 -16.66
N ARG A 471 23.78 21.97 -16.20
CA ARG A 471 22.62 22.27 -15.36
C ARG A 471 23.04 22.70 -13.95
N ALA A 472 24.02 22.01 -13.37
CA ALA A 472 24.52 22.27 -12.03
C ALA A 472 25.21 23.64 -11.92
N GLU A 473 25.88 24.10 -12.99
CA GLU A 473 26.52 25.43 -13.05
C GLU A 473 25.56 26.58 -12.72
N MET A 474 24.25 26.42 -12.96
CA MET A 474 23.24 27.44 -12.65
C MET A 474 23.01 27.64 -11.13
N PHE A 475 23.44 26.71 -10.29
CA PHE A 475 23.22 26.77 -8.83
C PHE A 475 24.41 27.38 -8.05
N PHE A 476 25.57 27.55 -8.72
CA PHE A 476 26.81 28.05 -8.12
C PHE A 476 27.22 29.42 -8.67
#